data_AF-V4XQ85-F1
#
_entry.id   AF-V4XQ85-F1
#
_cell.length_a   1.000
_cell.length_b   1.000
_cell.length_c   1.000
_cell.angle_alpha   90.00
_cell.angle_beta   90.00
_cell.angle_gamma   90.00
#
_symmetry.space_group_name_H-M   'P 1'
#
loop_
_entity.id
_entity.type
_entity.pdbx_description
1 polymer ?
#
loop_
_entity_poly.entity_id
_entity_poly.type
_entity_poly.pdbx_seq_one_letter_code
_entity_poly.pdbx_strand_id
1 'polypeptide(L)'
;MVDANRTLIVPLEKPSSDECERFHRTVDKYQYCRERASNYCWQAPKQPDDIVTDKSEVESALYHDLREETDGLHANLVQKSIKDVTNSMDSVKKAWKRGERISKPTWETSESWVLTYDTRAGTFSKHDATFATTGATVELDYQTPSHLDGTLYEKYVLSSGWELTTIDLLPPLKRWDSSVSYPALLMTAAVNLRVR
;
A
#
# COMPACT_ATOMS: atom_id res chain seq x y z
N MET A 1 -27.49 7.95 4.40
CA MET A 1 -26.80 6.69 4.71
C MET A 1 -25.38 7.07 5.03
N VAL A 2 -24.85 6.72 6.21
CA VAL A 2 -23.47 7.09 6.57
C VAL A 2 -22.54 6.08 5.91
N ASP A 3 -21.71 6.52 4.98
CA ASP A 3 -20.62 5.71 4.44
C ASP A 3 -19.69 5.32 5.60
N ALA A 4 -19.67 4.04 5.95
CA ALA A 4 -18.80 3.52 7.00
C ALA A 4 -17.60 2.80 6.37
N ASN A 5 -16.39 3.22 6.77
CA ASN A 5 -15.14 2.52 6.44
C ASN A 5 -14.55 1.91 7.71
N ARG A 6 -13.89 0.76 7.58
CA ARG A 6 -13.17 0.07 8.67
C ARG A 6 -11.83 -0.44 8.15
N THR A 7 -10.83 -0.47 9.03
CA THR A 7 -9.54 -1.09 8.76
C THR A 7 -9.29 -2.12 9.84
N LEU A 8 -9.05 -3.37 9.44
CA LEU A 8 -8.75 -4.47 10.34
C LEU A 8 -7.33 -4.96 10.07
N ILE A 9 -6.57 -5.18 11.15
CA ILE A 9 -5.24 -5.80 11.07
C ILE A 9 -5.40 -7.32 11.12
N VAL A 10 -4.98 -7.99 10.07
CA VAL A 10 -5.06 -9.44 9.90
C VAL A 10 -3.66 -9.97 9.58
N PRO A 11 -3.09 -10.87 10.39
CA PRO A 11 -1.82 -11.52 10.05
C PRO A 11 -2.01 -12.45 8.85
N LEU A 12 -1.03 -12.51 7.96
CA LEU A 12 -1.00 -13.48 6.85
C LEU A 12 -0.16 -14.69 7.25
N GLU A 13 -0.44 -15.83 6.62
CA GLU A 13 0.49 -16.97 6.64
C GLU A 13 1.86 -16.56 6.10
N LYS A 14 2.89 -17.25 6.59
CA LYS A 14 4.27 -16.94 6.24
C LYS A 14 4.51 -17.35 4.78
N PRO A 15 4.93 -16.43 3.89
CA PRO A 15 5.32 -16.81 2.54
C PRO A 15 6.55 -17.71 2.55
N SER A 16 6.74 -18.49 1.48
CA SER A 16 8.02 -19.13 1.19
C SER A 16 9.15 -18.09 1.02
N SER A 17 10.40 -18.55 1.10
CA SER A 17 11.56 -17.65 0.94
C SER A 17 11.55 -16.90 -0.41
N ASP A 18 11.20 -17.60 -1.50
CA ASP A 18 11.14 -17.01 -2.84
C ASP A 18 10.01 -15.99 -2.97
N GLU A 19 8.87 -16.23 -2.31
CA GLU A 19 7.75 -15.29 -2.24
C GLU A 19 8.10 -14.05 -1.44
N CYS A 20 8.81 -14.21 -0.31
CA CYS A 20 9.31 -13.09 0.47
C CYS A 20 10.22 -12.19 -0.38
N GLU A 21 11.13 -12.77 -1.17
CA GLU A 21 12.00 -12.01 -2.08
C GLU A 21 11.20 -11.26 -3.15
N ARG A 22 10.15 -11.89 -3.72
CA ARG A 22 9.25 -11.21 -4.66
C ARG A 22 8.51 -10.04 -4.02
N PHE A 23 8.04 -10.17 -2.79
CA PHE A 23 7.43 -9.06 -2.06
C PHE A 23 8.41 -7.91 -1.83
N HIS A 24 9.63 -8.20 -1.36
CA HIS A 24 10.66 -7.18 -1.18
C HIS A 24 10.94 -6.40 -2.47
N ARG A 25 11.19 -7.11 -3.58
CA ARG A 25 11.37 -6.47 -4.89
C ARG A 25 10.18 -5.62 -5.30
N THR A 26 8.96 -6.07 -4.98
CA THR A 26 7.73 -5.34 -5.29
C THR A 26 7.63 -4.06 -4.45
N VAL A 27 7.94 -4.12 -3.16
CA VAL A 27 7.98 -2.96 -2.26
C VAL A 27 9.02 -1.94 -2.74
N ASP A 28 10.23 -2.38 -3.06
CA ASP A 28 11.31 -1.49 -3.52
C ASP A 28 10.89 -0.74 -4.79
N LYS A 29 10.35 -1.46 -5.78
CA LYS A 29 9.86 -0.87 -7.04
C LYS A 29 8.67 0.07 -6.83
N TYR A 30 7.77 -0.28 -5.91
CA TYR A 30 6.62 0.56 -5.58
C TYR A 30 7.05 1.87 -4.91
N GLN A 31 7.98 1.80 -3.95
CA GLN A 31 8.53 2.98 -3.28
C GLN A 31 9.37 3.83 -4.23
N TYR A 32 10.10 3.20 -5.16
CA TYR A 32 10.77 3.90 -6.26
C TYR A 32 9.79 4.76 -7.08
N CYS A 33 8.65 4.19 -7.49
CA CYS A 33 7.62 4.94 -8.20
C CYS A 33 7.07 6.11 -7.36
N ARG A 34 6.84 5.88 -6.06
CA ARG A 34 6.39 6.95 -5.15
C ARG A 34 7.42 8.07 -5.01
N GLU A 35 8.70 7.75 -4.90
CA GLU A 35 9.74 8.76 -4.78
C GLU A 35 9.88 9.58 -6.08
N ARG A 36 9.81 8.92 -7.25
CA ARG A 36 9.80 9.61 -8.55
C ARG A 36 8.61 10.56 -8.69
N ALA A 37 7.41 10.09 -8.36
CA ALA A 37 6.20 10.92 -8.34
C ALA A 37 6.30 12.06 -7.31
N SER A 38 6.85 11.79 -6.11
CA SER A 38 7.01 12.78 -5.04
C SER A 38 7.95 13.89 -5.47
N ASN A 39 9.05 13.54 -6.15
CA ASN A 39 9.96 14.50 -6.75
C ASN A 39 9.26 15.34 -7.83
N TYR A 40 8.51 14.71 -8.74
CA TYR A 40 7.76 15.45 -9.77
C TYR A 40 6.74 16.42 -9.17
N CYS A 41 6.01 16.02 -8.14
CA CYS A 41 5.03 16.88 -7.47
C CYS A 41 5.66 18.01 -6.64
N TRP A 42 6.89 17.83 -6.15
CA TRP A 42 7.58 18.73 -5.22
C TRP A 42 8.78 19.44 -5.86
N GLN A 43 8.53 20.25 -6.88
CA GLN A 43 9.58 21.00 -7.61
C GLN A 43 9.92 22.33 -6.92
N ALA A 44 10.35 22.26 -5.65
CA ALA A 44 10.68 23.42 -4.82
C ALA A 44 9.57 24.50 -4.80
N PRO A 45 8.35 24.14 -4.36
CA PRO A 45 7.19 25.02 -4.45
C PRO A 45 7.38 26.28 -3.56
N LYS A 46 6.91 27.43 -4.04
CA LYS A 46 6.94 28.72 -3.34
C LYS A 46 5.56 29.15 -2.83
N GLN A 47 4.50 28.57 -3.39
CA GLN A 47 3.12 28.75 -2.99
C GLN A 47 2.34 27.42 -3.11
N PRO A 48 1.19 27.26 -2.45
CA PRO A 48 0.44 26.00 -2.44
C PRO A 48 0.06 25.48 -3.83
N ASP A 49 -0.22 26.37 -4.76
CA ASP A 49 -0.66 25.98 -6.11
C ASP A 49 0.48 25.50 -7.01
N ASP A 50 1.75 25.67 -6.58
CA ASP A 50 2.91 25.08 -7.27
C ASP A 50 3.04 23.56 -7.01
N ILE A 51 2.36 23.02 -5.99
CA ILE A 51 2.34 21.58 -5.72
C ILE A 51 1.39 20.91 -6.71
N VAL A 52 1.93 20.01 -7.54
CA VAL A 52 1.13 19.18 -8.46
C VAL A 52 0.40 18.10 -7.66
N THR A 53 -0.93 18.10 -7.78
CA THR A 53 -1.81 17.16 -7.06
C THR A 53 -2.72 16.38 -7.99
N ASP A 54 -2.70 16.67 -9.30
CA ASP A 54 -3.52 15.97 -10.28
C ASP A 54 -2.86 14.63 -10.64
N LYS A 55 -3.56 13.53 -10.37
CA LYS A 55 -3.07 12.18 -10.68
C LYS A 55 -2.83 11.98 -12.17
N SER A 56 -3.72 12.48 -13.02
CA SER A 56 -3.68 12.22 -14.46
C SER A 56 -2.50 12.94 -15.10
N GLU A 57 -2.18 14.14 -14.63
CA GLU A 57 -0.98 14.90 -15.01
C GLU A 57 0.30 14.11 -14.68
N VAL A 58 0.43 13.64 -13.43
CA VAL A 58 1.62 12.89 -12.99
C VAL A 58 1.73 11.55 -13.71
N GLU A 59 0.63 10.83 -13.90
CA GLU A 59 0.61 9.59 -14.68
C GLU A 59 1.00 9.82 -16.13
N SER A 60 0.49 10.87 -16.77
CA SER A 60 0.86 11.18 -18.16
C SER A 60 2.35 11.49 -18.31
N ALA A 61 2.94 12.13 -17.29
CA ALA A 61 4.35 12.48 -17.30
C ALA A 61 5.28 11.30 -16.98
N LEU A 62 4.89 10.40 -16.08
CA LEU A 62 5.82 9.42 -15.51
C LEU A 62 5.50 7.95 -15.81
N TYR A 63 4.27 7.61 -16.23
CA TYR A 63 3.85 6.21 -16.27
C TYR A 63 4.72 5.36 -17.20
N HIS A 64 5.04 5.84 -18.39
CA HIS A 64 5.85 5.08 -19.35
C HIS A 64 7.26 4.81 -18.82
N ASP A 65 7.94 5.86 -18.35
CA ASP A 65 9.29 5.74 -17.75
C ASP A 65 9.27 4.79 -16.55
N LEU A 66 8.30 4.95 -15.64
CA LEU A 66 8.17 4.09 -14.48
C LEU A 66 7.90 2.62 -14.84
N ARG A 67 7.12 2.36 -15.90
CA ARG A 67 6.88 1.00 -16.39
C ARG A 67 8.15 0.34 -16.93
N GLU A 68 9.01 1.12 -17.59
CA GLU A 68 10.30 0.67 -18.11
C GLU A 68 11.31 0.47 -16.98
N GLU A 69 11.49 1.47 -16.12
CA GLU A 69 12.45 1.48 -15.00
C GLU A 69 12.17 0.39 -13.95
N THR A 70 10.90 0.04 -13.72
CA THR A 70 10.53 -0.96 -12.72
C THR A 70 10.35 -2.39 -13.25
N ASP A 71 10.60 -2.62 -14.54
CA ASP A 71 10.61 -3.90 -15.26
C ASP A 71 9.97 -5.08 -14.52
N GLY A 72 8.67 -5.31 -14.73
CA GLY A 72 7.93 -6.41 -14.11
C GLY A 72 7.15 -6.06 -12.84
N LEU A 73 7.16 -4.81 -12.37
CA LEU A 73 6.14 -4.35 -11.43
C LEU A 73 4.76 -4.39 -12.09
N HIS A 74 3.69 -4.71 -11.36
CA HIS A 74 2.35 -4.73 -11.93
C HIS A 74 1.87 -3.31 -12.31
N ALA A 75 1.23 -3.14 -13.47
CA ALA A 75 0.84 -1.83 -13.99
C ALA A 75 -0.06 -1.04 -13.01
N ASN A 76 -1.04 -1.71 -12.40
CA ASN A 76 -1.92 -1.07 -11.41
C ASN A 76 -1.16 -0.65 -10.15
N LEU A 77 -0.07 -1.33 -9.78
CA LEU A 77 0.76 -0.90 -8.65
C LEU A 77 1.54 0.38 -9.00
N VAL A 78 2.02 0.54 -10.23
CA VAL A 78 2.63 1.80 -10.68
C VAL A 78 1.62 2.95 -10.56
N GLN A 79 0.42 2.80 -11.11
CA GLN A 79 -0.62 3.82 -11.03
C GLN A 79 -1.06 4.12 -9.60
N LYS A 80 -1.17 3.07 -8.76
CA LYS A 80 -1.56 3.20 -7.36
C LYS A 80 -0.49 3.94 -6.55
N SER A 81 0.79 3.70 -6.82
CA SER A 81 1.89 4.45 -6.20
C SER A 81 1.81 5.95 -6.49
N ILE A 82 1.52 6.33 -7.74
CA ILE A 82 1.35 7.72 -8.16
C ILE A 82 0.15 8.33 -7.44
N LYS A 83 -0.98 7.61 -7.40
CA LYS A 83 -2.20 8.05 -6.71
C LYS A 83 -1.96 8.32 -5.22
N ASP A 84 -1.22 7.46 -4.54
CA ASP A 84 -0.92 7.64 -3.12
C ASP A 84 -0.10 8.90 -2.88
N VAL A 85 0.87 9.17 -3.74
CA VAL A 85 1.66 10.42 -3.69
C VAL A 85 0.79 11.63 -3.94
N THR A 86 -0.04 11.64 -4.99
CA THR A 86 -0.88 12.80 -5.30
C THR A 86 -1.89 13.10 -4.20
N ASN A 87 -2.41 12.07 -3.52
CA ASN A 87 -3.28 12.24 -2.34
C ASN A 87 -2.55 12.86 -1.15
N SER A 88 -1.31 12.42 -0.89
CA SER A 88 -0.46 13.02 0.15
C SER A 88 -0.14 14.47 -0.19
N MET A 89 0.18 14.77 -1.45
CA MET A 89 0.48 16.12 -1.92
C MET A 89 -0.75 17.04 -1.83
N ASP A 90 -1.95 16.56 -2.15
CA ASP A 90 -3.20 17.31 -1.96
C ASP A 90 -3.44 17.64 -0.48
N SER A 91 -3.17 16.69 0.41
CA SER A 91 -3.25 16.91 1.85
C SER A 91 -2.26 17.98 2.32
N VAL A 92 -1.01 17.93 1.84
CA VAL A 92 0.03 18.93 2.13
C VAL A 92 -0.36 20.32 1.58
N LYS A 93 -0.86 20.39 0.34
CA LYS A 93 -1.35 21.63 -0.27
C LYS A 93 -2.47 22.26 0.55
N LYS A 94 -3.43 21.45 1.01
CA LYS A 94 -4.53 21.91 1.89
C LYS A 94 -4.01 22.40 3.24
N ALA A 95 -3.06 21.70 3.85
CA ALA A 95 -2.42 22.13 5.10
C ALA A 95 -1.73 23.50 4.93
N TRP A 96 -0.96 23.67 3.84
CA TRP A 96 -0.32 24.95 3.54
C TRP A 96 -1.32 26.09 3.35
N LYS A 97 -2.44 25.84 2.64
CA LYS A 97 -3.53 26.83 2.50
C LYS A 97 -4.15 27.24 3.83
N ARG A 98 -4.09 26.39 4.86
CA ARG A 98 -4.52 26.70 6.24
C ARG A 98 -3.44 27.42 7.06
N GLY A 99 -2.27 27.70 6.49
CA GLY A 99 -1.15 28.32 7.19
C GLY A 99 -0.34 27.35 8.06
N GLU A 100 -0.54 26.04 7.89
CA GLU A 100 0.23 25.02 8.63
C GLU A 100 1.64 24.88 8.06
N ARG A 101 2.58 24.45 8.90
CA ARG A 101 3.95 24.11 8.46
C ARG A 101 3.91 22.81 7.65
N ILE A 102 4.60 22.83 6.51
CA ILE A 102 4.66 21.71 5.58
C ILE A 102 6.10 21.26 5.31
N SER A 103 6.24 20.03 4.82
CA SER A 103 7.48 19.46 4.28
C SER A 103 7.15 18.45 3.18
N LYS A 104 8.12 18.15 2.32
CA LYS A 104 7.98 17.09 1.30
C LYS A 104 7.74 15.75 2.02
N PRO A 105 6.72 14.96 1.65
CA PRO A 105 6.57 13.59 2.12
C PRO A 105 7.76 12.72 1.70
N THR A 106 8.24 11.87 2.62
CA THR A 106 9.32 10.90 2.39
C THR A 106 8.75 9.49 2.21
N TRP A 107 9.36 8.71 1.31
CA TRP A 107 8.90 7.37 0.94
C TRP A 107 10.04 6.36 1.01
N GLU A 108 10.62 6.19 2.19
CA GLU A 108 11.76 5.29 2.40
C GLU A 108 11.33 3.83 2.58
N THR A 109 12.17 2.89 2.12
CA THR A 109 11.94 1.44 2.22
C THR A 109 12.39 0.83 3.55
N SER A 110 13.24 1.51 4.32
CA SER A 110 14.00 0.91 5.43
C SER A 110 13.23 0.72 6.73
N GLU A 111 12.26 1.58 7.07
CA GLU A 111 11.67 1.58 8.43
C GLU A 111 10.13 1.57 8.47
N SER A 112 9.44 2.03 7.42
CA SER A 112 7.98 2.15 7.41
C SER A 112 7.42 2.21 5.98
N TRP A 113 7.48 1.11 5.24
CA TRP A 113 6.83 1.04 3.94
C TRP A 113 5.36 0.63 4.08
N VAL A 114 4.55 1.03 3.09
CA VAL A 114 3.16 0.55 2.95
C VAL A 114 2.95 0.24 1.47
N LEU A 115 2.55 -0.98 1.15
CA LEU A 115 2.21 -1.39 -0.21
C LEU A 115 0.70 -1.64 -0.30
N THR A 116 0.00 -0.75 -1.00
CA THR A 116 -1.46 -0.83 -1.12
C THR A 116 -1.86 -1.59 -2.38
N TYR A 117 -2.60 -2.67 -2.19
CA TYR A 117 -3.27 -3.42 -3.24
C TYR A 117 -4.73 -3.00 -3.34
N ASP A 118 -5.19 -2.69 -4.55
CA ASP A 118 -6.62 -2.67 -4.87
C ASP A 118 -7.04 -3.96 -5.60
N THR A 119 -8.33 -4.10 -5.87
CA THR A 119 -8.90 -5.28 -6.55
C THR A 119 -8.44 -5.48 -7.99
N ARG A 120 -7.63 -4.56 -8.55
CA ARG A 120 -6.99 -4.73 -9.86
C ARG A 120 -5.55 -5.20 -9.75
N ALA A 121 -4.94 -5.15 -8.57
CA ALA A 121 -3.60 -5.66 -8.29
C ALA A 121 -3.61 -6.85 -7.32
N GLY A 122 -4.78 -7.22 -6.80
CA GLY A 122 -4.97 -8.41 -5.96
C GLY A 122 -6.41 -8.87 -5.97
N THR A 123 -6.62 -10.08 -5.45
CA THR A 123 -7.95 -10.65 -5.19
C THR A 123 -8.08 -10.87 -3.70
N PHE A 124 -9.16 -10.37 -3.09
CA PHE A 124 -9.36 -10.41 -1.64
C PHE A 124 -10.59 -11.25 -1.32
N SER A 125 -10.35 -12.41 -0.73
CA SER A 125 -11.40 -13.32 -0.28
C SER A 125 -11.66 -13.12 1.22
N LYS A 126 -12.52 -13.96 1.80
CA LYS A 126 -12.78 -13.99 3.24
C LYS A 126 -11.75 -14.77 4.04
N HIS A 127 -10.89 -15.54 3.38
CA HIS A 127 -9.95 -16.47 4.02
C HIS A 127 -8.53 -16.31 3.48
N ASP A 128 -8.40 -15.87 2.23
CA ASP A 128 -7.14 -15.66 1.54
C ASP A 128 -7.08 -14.29 0.85
N ALA A 129 -5.88 -13.95 0.41
CA ALA A 129 -5.64 -12.90 -0.56
C ALA A 129 -4.55 -13.31 -1.55
N THR A 130 -4.80 -13.00 -2.83
CA THR A 130 -3.79 -13.11 -3.89
C THR A 130 -3.25 -11.72 -4.22
N PHE A 131 -1.93 -11.60 -4.27
CA PHE A 131 -1.21 -10.36 -4.52
C PHE A 131 -0.41 -10.45 -5.82
N ALA A 132 -0.51 -9.44 -6.68
CA ALA A 132 0.41 -9.29 -7.80
C ALA A 132 1.79 -8.90 -7.27
N THR A 133 2.80 -9.73 -7.48
CA THR A 133 4.19 -9.40 -7.16
C THR A 133 5.01 -9.31 -8.44
N THR A 134 6.27 -8.90 -8.32
CA THR A 134 7.22 -8.95 -9.43
C THR A 134 7.39 -10.41 -9.89
N GLY A 135 7.04 -10.69 -11.14
CA GLY A 135 7.22 -11.99 -11.81
C GLY A 135 6.04 -12.95 -11.70
N ALA A 136 5.43 -13.10 -10.53
CA ALA A 136 4.30 -14.01 -10.32
C ALA A 136 3.31 -13.47 -9.27
N THR A 137 2.12 -14.03 -9.20
CA THR A 137 1.19 -13.79 -8.09
C THR A 137 1.60 -14.63 -6.87
N VAL A 138 1.26 -14.16 -5.69
CA VAL A 138 1.43 -14.89 -4.42
C VAL A 138 0.10 -14.92 -3.71
N GLU A 139 -0.35 -16.11 -3.33
CA GLU A 139 -1.56 -16.33 -2.55
C GLU A 139 -1.16 -16.62 -1.11
N LEU A 140 -1.80 -15.94 -0.16
CA LEU A 140 -1.56 -16.11 1.27
C LEU A 140 -2.89 -16.20 2.01
N ASP A 141 -2.99 -17.16 2.91
CA ASP A 141 -4.11 -17.30 3.82
C ASP A 141 -4.04 -16.27 4.96
N TYR A 142 -5.19 -15.83 5.43
CA TYR A 142 -5.32 -15.06 6.66
C TYR A 142 -5.19 -16.00 7.86
N GLN A 143 -4.40 -15.59 8.85
CA GLN A 143 -4.38 -16.25 10.15
C GLN A 143 -5.65 -15.90 10.92
N THR A 144 -6.61 -16.82 10.87
CA THR A 144 -7.86 -16.68 11.62
C THR A 144 -7.72 -17.20 13.05
N PRO A 145 -8.36 -16.56 14.04
CA PRO A 145 -8.48 -17.11 15.40
C PRO A 145 -9.09 -18.52 15.39
N SER A 146 -8.69 -19.36 16.33
CA SER A 146 -9.25 -20.72 16.49
C SER A 146 -10.75 -20.73 16.85
N HIS A 147 -11.26 -19.62 17.38
CA HIS A 147 -12.68 -19.40 17.64
C HIS A 147 -13.09 -18.03 17.09
N LEU A 148 -14.11 -18.03 16.23
CA LEU A 148 -14.52 -16.84 15.48
C LEU A 148 -15.53 -15.97 16.23
N ASP A 149 -16.32 -16.56 17.14
CA ASP A 149 -17.46 -15.87 17.74
C ASP A 149 -17.02 -14.63 18.52
N GLY A 150 -17.63 -13.50 18.20
CA GLY A 150 -17.35 -12.21 18.84
C GLY A 150 -16.05 -11.54 18.37
N THR A 151 -15.33 -12.13 17.42
CA THR A 151 -14.11 -11.51 16.86
C THR A 151 -14.45 -10.39 15.88
N LEU A 152 -13.53 -9.43 15.73
CA LEU A 152 -13.66 -8.41 14.68
C LEU A 152 -13.64 -9.05 13.28
N TYR A 153 -12.95 -10.17 13.13
CA TYR A 153 -12.88 -10.94 11.90
C TYR A 153 -14.27 -11.45 11.48
N GLU A 154 -15.01 -12.08 12.39
CA GLU A 154 -16.39 -12.49 12.16
C GLU A 154 -17.29 -11.28 11.86
N LYS A 155 -17.20 -10.24 12.68
CA LYS A 155 -18.06 -9.04 12.59
C LYS A 155 -17.92 -8.30 11.26
N TYR A 156 -16.72 -8.26 10.68
CA TYR A 156 -16.42 -7.42 9.52
C TYR A 156 -15.97 -8.21 8.30
N VAL A 157 -14.97 -9.09 8.41
CA VAL A 157 -14.41 -9.82 7.25
C VAL A 157 -15.36 -10.90 6.74
N LEU A 158 -15.96 -11.67 7.65
CA LEU A 158 -16.90 -12.73 7.26
C LEU A 158 -18.31 -12.21 6.92
N SER A 159 -18.64 -11.00 7.37
CA SER A 159 -19.95 -10.38 7.17
C SER A 159 -20.20 -10.01 5.71
N SER A 160 -21.38 -10.36 5.18
CA SER A 160 -21.80 -9.95 3.82
C SER A 160 -22.16 -8.48 3.70
N GLY A 161 -22.29 -7.76 4.83
CA GLY A 161 -22.58 -6.32 4.85
C GLY A 161 -21.35 -5.45 4.57
N TRP A 162 -20.17 -6.05 4.43
CA TRP A 162 -18.92 -5.37 4.17
C TRP A 162 -18.27 -5.90 2.91
N GLU A 163 -17.61 -5.01 2.18
CA GLU A 163 -16.80 -5.32 1.01
C GLU A 163 -15.34 -4.98 1.30
N LEU A 164 -14.43 -5.91 1.00
CA LEU A 164 -12.99 -5.67 1.06
C LEU A 164 -12.59 -4.86 -0.18
N THR A 165 -11.99 -3.71 0.05
CA THR A 165 -11.70 -2.73 -1.02
C THR A 165 -10.22 -2.67 -1.36
N THR A 166 -9.36 -2.58 -0.34
CA THR A 166 -7.91 -2.57 -0.48
C THR A 166 -7.26 -3.32 0.66
N ILE A 167 -6.07 -3.84 0.42
CA ILE A 167 -5.19 -4.36 1.45
C ILE A 167 -3.90 -3.53 1.46
N ASP A 168 -3.56 -2.99 2.62
CA ASP A 168 -2.26 -2.39 2.85
C ASP A 168 -1.35 -3.44 3.48
N LEU A 169 -0.30 -3.87 2.76
CA LEU A 169 0.76 -4.67 3.35
C LEU A 169 1.70 -3.75 4.13
N LEU A 170 1.98 -4.14 5.36
CA LEU A 170 2.82 -3.42 6.32
C LEU A 170 4.06 -4.25 6.67
N PRO A 171 5.19 -3.60 7.03
CA PRO A 171 6.33 -4.29 7.60
C PRO A 171 5.92 -5.01 8.90
N PRO A 172 6.64 -6.07 9.28
CA PRO A 172 6.36 -6.79 10.52
C PRO A 172 6.43 -5.88 11.75
N LEU A 173 5.48 -6.06 12.68
CA LEU A 173 5.32 -5.23 13.89
C LEU A 173 6.45 -5.37 14.93
N LYS A 174 7.42 -6.28 14.77
CA LYS A 174 8.56 -6.46 15.69
C LYS A 174 9.86 -5.93 15.09
N ARG A 175 10.54 -5.10 15.89
CA ARG A 175 11.82 -4.44 15.61
C ARG A 175 12.91 -5.44 15.22
N TRP A 176 13.69 -5.04 14.21
CA TRP A 176 14.92 -5.64 13.71
C TRP A 176 15.92 -6.00 14.82
N ASP A 177 16.31 -7.27 14.90
CA ASP A 177 17.56 -7.70 15.53
C ASP A 177 18.54 -8.04 14.41
N SER A 178 19.62 -7.26 14.31
CA SER A 178 20.64 -7.35 13.25
C SER A 178 21.47 -8.64 13.29
N SER A 179 21.23 -9.54 14.23
CA SER A 179 21.98 -10.79 14.40
C SER A 179 21.38 -12.00 13.65
N VAL A 180 20.20 -11.86 13.04
CA VAL A 180 19.54 -12.97 12.31
C VAL A 180 19.47 -12.64 10.82
N SER A 181 20.13 -13.46 9.99
CA SER A 181 19.95 -13.43 8.54
C SER A 181 18.50 -13.86 8.23
N TYR A 182 17.66 -12.86 7.90
CA TYR A 182 16.25 -12.96 7.50
C TYR A 182 15.33 -13.83 8.39
N PRO A 183 14.86 -13.33 9.55
CA PRO A 183 13.76 -13.96 10.25
C PRO A 183 12.44 -13.65 9.53
N ALA A 184 11.84 -14.69 8.95
CA ALA A 184 10.42 -14.87 8.66
C ALA A 184 9.52 -13.62 8.83
N LEU A 185 9.26 -12.90 7.74
CA LEU A 185 8.30 -11.79 7.72
C LEU A 185 6.90 -12.35 8.03
N LEU A 186 6.38 -12.07 9.22
CA LEU A 186 4.93 -12.00 9.40
C LEU A 186 4.48 -10.73 8.67
N MET A 187 4.12 -10.88 7.40
CA MET A 187 3.47 -9.81 6.65
C MET A 187 2.12 -9.55 7.30
N THR A 188 1.88 -8.29 7.64
CA THR A 188 0.64 -7.86 8.27
C THR A 188 -0.21 -7.15 7.23
N ALA A 189 -1.46 -7.58 7.07
CA ALA A 189 -2.43 -6.95 6.18
C ALA A 189 -3.34 -6.01 6.97
N ALA A 190 -3.36 -4.73 6.61
CA ALA A 190 -4.44 -3.83 6.96
C ALA A 190 -5.54 -3.96 5.89
N VAL A 191 -6.58 -4.73 6.21
CA VAL A 191 -7.74 -4.99 5.34
C VAL A 191 -8.71 -3.82 5.47
N ASN A 192 -8.93 -3.09 4.39
CA ASN A 192 -9.82 -1.94 4.35
C ASN A 192 -11.19 -2.34 3.79
N LEU A 193 -12.23 -2.12 4.59
CA LEU A 193 -13.60 -2.50 4.28
C LEU A 193 -14.51 -1.28 4.17
N ARG A 194 -15.48 -1.39 3.28
CA ARG A 194 -16.58 -0.43 3.11
C ARG A 194 -17.92 -1.14 3.30
N VAL A 195 -18.89 -0.45 3.88
CA VAL A 195 -20.28 -0.94 3.91
C VAL A 195 -20.83 -1.07 2.50
N ARG A 196 -21.57 -2.14 2.22
CA ARG A 196 -22.28 -2.32 0.95
C ARG A 196 -23.51 -1.42 0.83
#